data_AF-A0A5J4X8Z8-F1
#
_entry.id   AF-A0A5J4X8Z8-F1
#
_cell.length_a   1.000
_cell.length_b   1.000
_cell.length_c   1.000
_cell.angle_alpha   90.00
_cell.angle_beta   90.00
_cell.angle_gamma   90.00
#
_symmetry.space_group_name_H-M   'P 1'
#
loop_
_entity.id
_entity.type
_entity.pdbx_description
1 polymer ?
#
loop_
_entity_poly.entity_id
_entity_poly.type
_entity_poly.pdbx_seq_one_letter_code
_entity_poly.pdbx_strand_id
1 'polypeptide(L)'
;MLRPKRVRMMFASKACRSSVMVGKALTLSEMKLILNHMSELDSCWSCPHGRPTTHLLFDYQGGIAKHPIAYFPYHYSHLNP
;
A
#
# COMPACT_ATOMS: atom_id res chain seq x y z
N MET A 1 2.08 -16.11 -10.97
CA MET A 1 0.91 -16.96 -11.28
C MET A 1 0.05 -16.29 -12.35
N LEU A 2 -0.16 -16.92 -13.50
CA LEU A 2 -1.02 -16.38 -14.56
C LEU A 2 -2.48 -16.77 -14.27
N ARG A 3 -3.37 -15.78 -14.13
CA ARG A 3 -4.81 -15.97 -13.96
C ARG A 3 -5.56 -15.31 -15.12
N PRO A 4 -6.63 -15.91 -15.67
CA PRO A 4 -7.44 -15.27 -16.72
C PRO A 4 -7.99 -13.91 -16.29
N LYS A 5 -8.15 -12.98 -17.26
CA LYS A 5 -8.58 -11.59 -16.99
C LYS A 5 -9.86 -11.52 -16.14
N ARG A 6 -10.87 -12.34 -16.47
CA ARG A 6 -12.15 -12.39 -15.73
C ARG A 6 -11.95 -12.76 -14.27
N VAL A 7 -11.14 -13.77 -13.98
CA VAL A 7 -10.84 -14.24 -12.62
C VAL A 7 -10.09 -13.15 -11.84
N ARG A 8 -9.13 -12.46 -12.47
CA ARG A 8 -8.43 -11.33 -11.83
C ARG A 8 -9.40 -10.21 -11.45
N MET A 9 -10.33 -9.84 -12.34
CA MET A 9 -11.34 -8.82 -12.05
C MET A 9 -12.26 -9.25 -10.91
N MET A 10 -12.69 -10.51 -10.88
CA MET A 10 -13.50 -11.04 -9.77
C MET A 10 -12.77 -10.95 -8.43
N PHE A 11 -11.47 -11.27 -8.38
CA PHE A 11 -10.67 -11.09 -7.16
C PHE A 11 -10.49 -9.63 -6.77
N ALA A 12 -10.26 -8.73 -7.73
CA ALA A 12 -10.18 -7.30 -7.46
C ALA A 12 -11.48 -6.79 -6.83
N SER A 13 -12.65 -7.11 -7.42
CA SER A 13 -13.95 -6.73 -6.89
C SER A 13 -14.21 -7.32 -5.49
N LYS A 14 -13.89 -8.60 -5.28
CA LYS A 14 -14.04 -9.25 -3.97
C LYS A 14 -13.20 -8.54 -2.91
N ALA A 15 -11.92 -8.30 -3.19
CA ALA A 15 -11.02 -7.59 -2.28
C ALA A 15 -11.60 -6.22 -1.90
N CYS A 16 -12.00 -5.40 -2.88
CA CYS A 16 -12.54 -4.06 -2.60
C CYS A 16 -13.83 -4.06 -1.78
N ARG A 17 -14.71 -5.05 -1.95
CA ARG A 17 -15.96 -5.13 -1.17
C ARG A 17 -15.75 -5.68 0.23
N SER A 18 -14.67 -6.42 0.48
CA SER A 18 -14.27 -6.90 1.81
C SER A 18 -13.33 -5.95 2.57
N SER A 19 -12.73 -4.98 1.88
CA SER A 19 -11.81 -4.01 2.49
C SER A 19 -12.51 -3.08 3.48
N VAL A 20 -11.72 -2.44 4.35
CA VAL A 20 -12.18 -1.33 5.20
C VAL A 20 -12.71 -0.20 4.32
N MET A 21 -13.90 0.28 4.64
CA MET A 21 -14.58 1.34 3.90
C MET A 21 -14.16 2.73 4.40
N VAL A 22 -14.13 3.70 3.50
CA VAL A 22 -13.96 5.12 3.84
C VAL A 22 -15.06 5.54 4.81
N GLY A 23 -14.70 6.27 5.87
CA GLY A 23 -15.62 6.70 6.93
C GLY A 23 -15.78 5.71 8.08
N LYS A 24 -15.24 4.49 7.98
CA LYS A 24 -15.16 3.58 9.14
C LYS A 24 -14.12 4.10 10.14
N ALA A 25 -14.55 4.36 11.38
CA ALA A 25 -13.64 4.65 12.48
C ALA A 25 -12.81 3.39 12.81
N LEU A 26 -11.50 3.57 13.02
CA LEU A 26 -10.57 2.50 13.34
C LEU A 26 -9.89 2.77 14.67
N THR A 27 -9.65 1.70 15.41
CA THR A 27 -8.77 1.68 16.58
C THR A 27 -7.29 1.65 16.14
N LEU A 28 -6.38 2.02 17.04
CA LEU A 28 -4.94 1.95 16.76
C LEU A 28 -4.46 0.52 16.44
N SER A 29 -5.05 -0.51 17.05
CA SER A 29 -4.72 -1.90 16.76
C SER A 29 -5.16 -2.31 15.35
N GLU A 30 -6.35 -1.91 14.92
CA GLU A 30 -6.83 -2.15 13.55
C GLU A 30 -5.95 -1.45 12.51
N MET A 31 -5.56 -0.19 12.77
CA MET A 31 -4.65 0.54 11.88
C MET A 31 -3.30 -0.17 11.74
N LYS A 32 -2.70 -0.59 12.86
CA LYS A 32 -1.42 -1.34 12.86
C LYS A 32 -1.54 -2.66 12.10
N LEU A 33 -2.63 -3.40 12.29
CA LEU A 33 -2.87 -4.66 11.58
C LEU A 33 -2.90 -4.45 10.05
N ILE A 34 -3.57 -3.40 9.58
CA ILE A 34 -3.60 -3.05 8.15
C ILE A 34 -2.17 -2.80 7.63
N LEU A 35 -1.38 -1.99 8.35
CA LEU A 35 0.00 -1.69 7.96
C LEU A 35 0.89 -2.93 7.94
N ASN A 36 0.75 -3.83 8.92
CA ASN A 36 1.50 -5.09 8.97
C ASN A 36 1.17 -5.97 7.76
N HIS A 37 -0.11 -6.18 7.46
CA HIS A 37 -0.50 -6.95 6.26
C HIS A 37 0.01 -6.30 4.97
N MET A 38 0.01 -4.97 4.88
CA MET A 38 0.53 -4.26 3.72
C MET A 38 2.04 -4.40 3.56
N SER A 39 2.79 -4.55 4.67
CA SER A 39 4.24 -4.73 4.64
C SER A 39 4.70 -6.08 4.09
N GLU A 40 3.79 -7.06 4.08
CA GLU A 40 4.03 -8.42 3.54
C GLU A 40 3.73 -8.52 2.04
N LEU A 41 3.14 -7.48 1.43
CA LEU A 41 2.79 -7.48 0.01
C LEU A 41 3.98 -7.04 -0.85
N ASP A 42 4.21 -7.76 -1.96
CA ASP A 42 5.20 -7.37 -2.98
C ASP A 42 4.93 -5.97 -3.56
N SER A 43 3.66 -5.54 -3.62
CA SER A 43 3.25 -4.24 -4.16
C SER A 43 2.10 -3.64 -3.35
N CYS A 44 2.42 -2.71 -2.44
CA CYS A 44 1.45 -2.06 -1.55
C CYS A 44 1.07 -0.63 -1.99
N TRP A 45 1.67 -0.11 -3.06
CA TRP A 45 1.50 1.25 -3.56
C TRP A 45 0.24 1.44 -4.42
N SER A 46 -0.33 0.37 -4.98
CA SER A 46 -1.53 0.44 -5.80
C SER A 46 -2.49 -0.73 -5.54
N CYS A 47 -3.79 -0.45 -5.50
CA CYS A 47 -4.82 -1.47 -5.36
C CYS A 47 -4.97 -2.27 -6.67
N PRO A 48 -5.66 -3.43 -6.68
CA PRO A 48 -5.82 -4.24 -7.89
C PRO A 48 -6.65 -3.56 -9.00
N HIS A 49 -7.23 -2.39 -8.73
CA HIS A 49 -7.90 -1.53 -9.72
C HIS A 49 -7.01 -0.37 -10.22
N GLY A 50 -5.78 -0.25 -9.73
CA GLY A 50 -4.82 0.80 -10.11
C GLY A 50 -4.94 2.12 -9.34
N ARG A 51 -5.72 2.18 -8.25
CA ARG A 51 -5.75 3.38 -7.38
C ARG A 51 -4.54 3.38 -6.44
N PRO A 52 -3.88 4.53 -6.21
CA PRO A 52 -2.79 4.58 -5.26
C PRO A 52 -3.30 4.27 -3.85
N THR A 53 -2.50 3.54 -3.09
CA THR A 53 -2.86 3.06 -1.74
C THR A 53 -2.03 3.73 -0.65
N THR A 54 -0.75 4.00 -0.93
CA THR A 54 0.15 4.75 -0.04
C THR A 54 0.74 5.94 -0.77
N HIS A 55 0.96 7.03 -0.04
CA HIS A 55 1.62 8.24 -0.53
C HIS A 55 2.65 8.70 0.49
N LEU A 56 3.84 9.08 0.02
CA LEU A 56 4.79 9.82 0.84
C LEU A 56 4.28 11.25 1.01
N LEU A 57 4.19 11.73 2.25
CA LEU A 57 3.74 13.10 2.51
C LEU A 57 4.91 14.10 2.49
N PHE A 58 6.02 13.78 3.15
CA PHE A 58 7.25 14.56 3.13
C PHE A 58 8.42 13.70 3.63
N ASP A 59 9.63 14.00 3.16
CA ASP A 59 10.85 13.44 3.70
C ASP A 59 11.32 14.31 4.88
N TYR A 60 11.42 13.72 6.07
CA TYR A 60 11.83 14.43 7.27
C TYR A 60 13.32 14.22 7.55
N GLN A 61 14.12 15.26 7.30
CA GLN A 61 15.57 15.23 7.47
C GLN A 61 16.03 15.48 8.93
N GLY A 62 15.11 15.57 9.89
CA GLY A 62 15.44 15.75 11.31
C GLY A 62 15.81 14.43 11.96
N GLY A 63 17.11 14.25 12.25
CA GLY A 63 17.73 12.99 12.65
C GLY A 63 17.01 12.20 13.75
N ILE A 64 16.61 10.99 13.39
CA ILE A 64 16.63 9.85 14.31
C ILE A 64 17.87 9.05 13.89
N ALA A 65 18.84 8.96 14.80
CA ALA A 65 20.02 8.14 14.60
C ALA A 65 19.59 6.72 14.18
N LYS A 66 19.95 6.35 12.93
CA LYS A 66 20.06 4.98 12.44
C LYS A 66 18.89 4.04 12.82
N HIS A 67 17.71 4.28 12.26
CA HIS A 67 16.81 3.17 11.94
C HIS A 67 16.62 3.13 10.42
N PRO A 68 17.01 2.04 9.75
CA PRO A 68 16.79 1.87 8.34
C PRO A 68 15.32 1.50 8.16
N ILE A 69 14.43 2.48 8.28
CA ILE A 69 13.32 2.53 7.33
C ILE A 69 13.98 2.97 6.01
N ALA A 70 14.72 2.02 5.42
CA ALA A 70 15.11 2.09 4.03
C ALA A 70 13.80 2.15 3.27
N TYR A 71 13.34 3.37 3.01
CA TYR A 71 12.17 3.64 2.21
C TYR A 71 12.54 3.26 0.78
N PHE A 72 12.32 1.98 0.48
CA PHE A 72 12.13 1.39 -0.84
C PHE A 72 13.08 1.91 -1.95
N PRO A 73 14.24 1.28 -2.17
CA PRO A 73 15.20 1.68 -3.21
C PRO A 73 14.76 1.31 -4.65
N TYR A 74 13.48 1.07 -4.91
CA TYR A 74 13.00 0.75 -6.26
C TYR A 74 12.03 1.84 -6.76
N HIS A 75 12.53 2.63 -7.72
CA HIS A 75 11.75 3.40 -8.70
C HIS A 75 11.10 4.73 -8.28
N TYR A 76 11.91 5.71 -7.86
CA TYR A 76 11.60 7.14 -8.05
C TYR A 76 12.42 7.80 -9.19
N SER A 77 13.00 7.02 -10.09
CA SER A 77 13.81 7.52 -11.21
C SER A 77 13.03 7.86 -12.49
N HIS A 78 11.70 7.74 -12.51
CA HIS A 78 10.88 7.95 -13.73
C HIS A 78 9.69 8.91 -13.56
N LEU A 79 9.61 9.68 -12.47
CA LEU A 79 8.45 10.57 -12.22
C LEU A 79 8.80 12.07 -12.09
N ASN A 80 9.98 12.49 -12.55
CA ASN A 80 10.24 13.91 -12.84
C ASN A 80 10.60 14.05 -14.33
N PRO A 81 9.89 14.88 -15.12
CA PRO A 81 10.51 15.54 -16.25
C PRO A 81 11.62 16.50 -15.80
#